data_AF-A0AAD6VD07-F1
#
_entry.id   AF-A0AAD6VD07-F1
#
_cell.length_a   1.000
_cell.length_b   1.000
_cell.length_c   1.000
_cell.angle_alpha   90.00
_cell.angle_beta   90.00
_cell.angle_gamma   90.00
#
_symmetry.space_group_name_H-M   'P 1'
#
loop_
_entity.id
_entity.type
_entity.pdbx_description
1 polymer ?
#
loop_
_entity_poly.entity_id
_entity_poly.type
_entity_poly.pdbx_seq_one_letter_code
_entity_poly.pdbx_strand_id
1 'polypeptide(L)'
;ISQYLRNEFSRIRHDHTSRGIPLENDWPGKDSINHLVKKSSGTFIYAATVVRYIDNEYSHPTERLGSVFSLDPHSTTPLDNLYTQILSAVPDQSILRQVLHAVVWTNHCWDPEDIDVVLQLRTGTLRLVLRGLHSVASVPPFTTIEAVRSGVKLLHASISDFLLDPLRSSE
;
A
#
# COMPACT_ATOMS: atom_id res chain seq x y z
N ILE A 1 17.39 7.86 1.64
CA ILE A 1 16.67 6.58 1.93
C ILE A 1 16.98 6.06 3.34
N SER A 2 18.23 5.74 3.70
CA SER A 2 18.56 5.20 5.05
C SER A 2 18.03 6.05 6.21
N GLN A 3 18.29 7.37 6.19
CA GLN A 3 17.79 8.28 7.23
C GLN A 3 16.25 8.33 7.28
N TYR A 4 15.61 8.35 6.11
CA TYR A 4 14.14 8.32 6.00
C TYR A 4 13.57 7.06 6.65
N LEU A 5 14.10 5.88 6.31
CA LEU A 5 13.66 4.61 6.90
C LEU A 5 13.85 4.60 8.42
N ARG A 6 15.01 5.06 8.93
CA ARG A 6 15.25 5.13 10.39
C ARG A 6 14.22 6.00 11.10
N ASN A 7 13.92 7.17 10.55
CA ASN A 7 12.95 8.09 11.12
C ASN A 7 11.54 7.48 11.11
N GLU A 8 11.10 6.93 9.97
CA GLU A 8 9.76 6.35 9.83
C GLU A 8 9.57 5.09 10.67
N PHE A 9 10.57 4.20 10.73
CA PHE A 9 10.46 3.03 11.60
C PHE A 9 10.47 3.40 13.08
N SER A 10 11.21 4.44 13.47
CA SER A 10 11.11 4.97 14.84
C SER A 10 9.72 5.52 15.14
N ARG A 11 9.08 6.20 14.18
CA ARG A 11 7.70 6.68 14.28
C ARG A 11 6.72 5.51 14.39
N ILE A 12 6.76 4.55 13.47
CA ILE A 12 5.91 3.35 13.48
C ILE A 12 6.03 2.62 14.82
N ARG A 13 7.26 2.46 15.32
CA ARG A 13 7.51 1.81 16.62
C ARG A 13 6.81 2.55 17.75
N HIS A 14 6.99 3.87 17.82
CA HIS A 14 6.38 4.71 18.83
C HIS A 14 4.86 4.65 18.78
N ASP A 15 4.28 4.80 17.58
CA ASP A 15 2.82 4.81 17.37
C ASP A 15 2.19 3.48 17.78
N HIS A 16 2.78 2.34 17.39
CA HIS A 16 2.27 1.01 17.74
C HIS A 16 2.45 0.66 19.21
N THR A 17 3.61 1.02 19.80
CA THR A 17 3.84 0.84 21.24
C THR A 17 2.83 1.63 22.07
N SER A 18 2.50 2.86 21.64
CA SER A 18 1.50 3.70 22.30
C SER A 18 0.08 3.13 22.20
N ARG A 19 -0.19 2.28 21.20
CA ARG A 19 -1.45 1.53 21.04
C ARG A 19 -1.43 0.17 21.74
N GLY A 20 -0.40 -0.13 22.54
CA GLY A 20 -0.30 -1.38 23.31
C GLY A 20 0.29 -2.56 22.53
N ILE A 21 0.94 -2.32 21.39
CA ILE A 21 1.66 -3.34 20.61
C ILE A 21 3.16 -3.14 20.84
N PRO A 22 3.78 -3.85 21.81
CA PRO A 22 5.18 -3.64 22.14
C PRO A 22 6.09 -4.14 21.01
N LEU A 23 7.07 -3.32 20.65
CA LEU A 23 8.12 -3.64 19.69
C LEU A 23 9.49 -3.50 20.37
N GLU A 24 10.48 -4.27 19.91
CA GLU A 24 11.83 -4.23 20.48
C GLU A 24 12.47 -2.83 20.36
N ASN A 25 13.32 -2.47 21.33
CA ASN A 25 13.94 -1.14 21.41
C ASN A 25 14.84 -0.80 20.21
N ASP A 26 15.33 -1.79 19.50
CA ASP A 26 16.14 -1.65 18.29
C ASP A 26 15.36 -1.99 17.01
N TRP A 27 14.08 -2.37 17.11
CA TRP A 27 13.24 -2.69 15.96
C TRP A 27 13.26 -1.55 14.92
N PRO A 28 13.40 -1.86 13.62
CA PRO A 28 13.49 -3.20 13.01
C PRO A 28 14.90 -3.80 12.97
N GLY A 29 15.89 -3.16 13.58
CA GLY A 29 17.30 -3.56 13.54
C GLY A 29 18.07 -2.89 12.39
N LYS A 30 19.38 -2.71 12.59
CA LYS A 30 20.25 -2.07 11.58
C LYS A 30 20.31 -2.86 10.27
N ASP A 31 20.28 -4.20 10.36
CA ASP A 31 20.38 -5.07 9.20
C ASP A 31 19.13 -5.02 8.33
N SER A 32 17.94 -4.95 8.94
CA SER A 32 16.68 -4.70 8.25
C SER A 32 16.70 -3.39 7.46
N ILE A 33 17.21 -2.30 8.07
CA ILE A 33 17.37 -1.02 7.39
C ILE A 33 18.33 -1.15 6.20
N ASN A 34 19.49 -1.76 6.40
CA ASN A 34 20.49 -1.93 5.34
C ASN A 34 19.93 -2.77 4.19
N HIS A 35 19.18 -3.83 4.50
CA HIS A 35 18.52 -4.67 3.51
C HIS A 35 17.53 -3.87 2.68
N LEU A 36 16.64 -3.09 3.32
CA LEU A 36 15.67 -2.23 2.61
C LEU A 36 16.36 -1.16 1.76
N VAL A 37 17.43 -0.54 2.25
CA VAL A 37 18.22 0.43 1.48
C VAL A 37 18.79 -0.21 0.22
N LYS A 38 19.39 -1.39 0.34
CA LYS A 38 19.94 -2.15 -0.79
C LYS A 38 18.84 -2.52 -1.78
N LYS A 39 17.73 -3.09 -1.29
CA LYS A 39 16.59 -3.53 -2.10
C LYS A 39 15.90 -2.38 -2.82
N SER A 40 15.89 -1.19 -2.22
CA SER A 40 15.36 0.03 -2.86
C SER A 40 16.13 0.40 -4.13
N SER A 41 17.41 0.00 -4.29
CA SER A 41 18.25 0.34 -5.44
C SER A 41 18.22 1.84 -5.83
N GLY A 42 18.10 2.74 -4.85
CA GLY A 42 17.98 4.19 -5.06
C GLY A 42 16.55 4.70 -5.32
N THR A 43 15.58 3.80 -5.53
CA THR A 43 14.18 4.12 -5.79
C THR A 43 13.45 4.49 -4.49
N PHE A 44 13.26 5.79 -4.26
CA PHE A 44 12.59 6.29 -3.04
C PHE A 44 11.15 5.78 -2.89
N ILE A 45 10.42 5.63 -4.01
CA ILE A 45 9.03 5.13 -3.97
C ILE A 45 8.94 3.73 -3.35
N TYR A 46 9.93 2.85 -3.57
CA TYR A 46 9.99 1.55 -2.91
C TYR A 46 10.03 1.71 -1.39
N ALA A 47 10.96 2.54 -0.88
CA ALA A 47 11.10 2.77 0.56
C ALA A 47 9.83 3.39 1.17
N ALA A 48 9.21 4.36 0.49
CA ALA A 48 7.98 4.99 0.95
C ALA A 48 6.81 4.00 0.95
N THR A 49 6.66 3.17 -0.09
CA THR A 49 5.61 2.14 -0.16
C THR A 49 5.80 1.07 0.93
N VAL A 50 7.04 0.63 1.21
CA VAL A 50 7.33 -0.30 2.32
C VAL A 50 6.93 0.30 3.66
N VAL A 51 7.34 1.54 3.94
CA VAL A 51 6.96 2.22 5.19
C VAL A 51 5.45 2.27 5.34
N ARG A 52 4.73 2.72 4.31
CA ARG A 52 3.27 2.79 4.36
C ARG A 52 2.62 1.43 4.52
N TYR A 53 3.14 0.39 3.86
CA TYR A 53 2.62 -0.98 3.96
C TYR A 53 2.79 -1.58 5.36
N ILE A 54 3.89 -1.24 6.04
CA ILE A 54 4.16 -1.69 7.41
C ILE A 54 3.36 -0.88 8.43
N ASP A 55 3.13 0.41 8.17
CA ASP A 55 2.32 1.29 9.01
C ASP A 55 0.81 1.06 8.83
N ASN A 56 0.39 -0.17 9.12
CA ASN A 56 -1.00 -0.61 9.02
C ASN A 56 -1.62 -0.77 10.41
N GLU A 57 -2.72 -0.05 10.67
CA GLU A 57 -3.43 -0.08 11.94
C GLU A 57 -3.97 -1.48 12.33
N TYR A 58 -4.19 -2.36 11.36
CA TYR A 58 -4.83 -3.67 11.54
C TYR A 58 -3.85 -4.84 11.40
N SER A 59 -2.53 -4.60 11.41
CA SER A 59 -1.53 -5.65 11.23
C SER A 59 -0.33 -5.40 12.14
N HIS A 60 0.33 -6.48 12.55
CA HIS A 60 1.56 -6.35 13.33
C HIS A 60 2.72 -5.88 12.42
N PRO A 61 3.44 -4.79 12.76
CA PRO A 61 4.51 -4.26 11.91
C PRO A 61 5.60 -5.28 11.57
N THR A 62 5.97 -6.13 12.52
CA THR A 62 6.96 -7.21 12.30
C THR A 62 6.50 -8.26 11.29
N GLU A 63 5.21 -8.62 11.27
CA GLU A 63 4.69 -9.60 10.31
C GLU A 63 4.70 -9.01 8.89
N ARG A 64 4.27 -7.76 8.74
CA ARG A 64 4.33 -7.03 7.47
C ARG A 64 5.76 -6.87 6.98
N LEU A 65 6.69 -6.52 7.86
CA LEU A 65 8.12 -6.45 7.55
C LEU A 65 8.66 -7.81 7.07
N GLY A 66 8.29 -8.90 7.75
CA GLY A 66 8.63 -10.27 7.35
C GLY A 66 8.12 -10.62 5.96
N SER A 67 6.90 -10.20 5.59
CA SER A 67 6.37 -10.41 4.24
C SER A 67 7.18 -9.67 3.16
N VAL A 68 7.67 -8.47 3.44
CA VAL A 68 8.54 -7.70 2.51
C VAL A 68 9.90 -8.38 2.32
N PHE A 69 10.43 -9.01 3.38
CA PHE A 69 11.69 -9.77 3.33
C PHE A 69 11.55 -11.14 2.67
N SER A 70 10.33 -11.70 2.66
CA SER A 70 10.03 -12.95 1.96
C SER A 70 10.01 -12.79 0.43
N LEU A 71 9.93 -11.56 -0.07
CA LEU A 71 10.01 -11.29 -1.51
C LEU A 71 11.40 -11.56 -2.04
N ASP A 72 11.48 -12.10 -3.26
CA ASP A 72 12.73 -12.46 -3.95
C ASP A 72 13.82 -11.38 -3.78
N PRO A 73 14.94 -11.70 -3.09
CA PRO A 73 16.03 -10.76 -2.85
C PRO A 73 16.85 -10.46 -4.12
N HIS A 74 16.70 -11.25 -5.20
CA HIS A 74 17.43 -11.10 -6.45
C HIS A 74 16.60 -10.51 -7.59
N SER A 75 15.35 -10.12 -7.30
CA SER A 75 14.48 -9.53 -8.30
C SER A 75 15.06 -8.26 -8.90
N THR A 76 15.02 -8.18 -10.23
CA THR A 76 15.35 -6.98 -10.99
C THR A 76 14.24 -5.93 -10.96
N THR A 77 13.05 -6.30 -10.47
CA THR A 77 11.84 -5.46 -10.38
C THR A 77 11.28 -5.45 -8.95
N PRO A 78 12.05 -4.99 -7.94
CA PRO A 78 11.65 -5.06 -6.53
C PRO A 78 10.34 -4.31 -6.23
N LEU A 79 10.04 -3.25 -6.97
CA LEU A 79 8.80 -2.48 -6.82
C LEU A 79 7.57 -3.26 -7.31
N ASP A 80 7.69 -3.99 -8.42
CA ASP A 80 6.60 -4.80 -8.98
C ASP A 80 6.26 -5.97 -8.07
N ASN A 81 7.29 -6.60 -7.49
CA ASN A 81 7.13 -7.63 -6.46
C ASN A 81 6.41 -7.07 -5.22
N LEU A 82 6.77 -5.84 -4.80
CA LEU A 82 6.11 -5.19 -3.68
C LEU A 82 4.64 -4.89 -3.99
N TYR A 83 4.32 -4.39 -5.18
CA TYR A 83 2.93 -4.17 -5.59
C TYR A 83 2.15 -5.48 -5.64
N THR A 84 2.71 -6.52 -6.26
CA THR A 84 2.09 -7.85 -6.30
C THR A 84 1.77 -8.36 -4.89
N GLN A 85 2.71 -8.24 -3.95
CA GLN A 85 2.52 -8.63 -2.55
C GLN A 85 1.40 -7.84 -1.84
N ILE A 86 1.30 -6.55 -2.13
CA ILE A 86 0.26 -5.68 -1.55
C ILE A 86 -1.11 -6.07 -2.09
N LEU A 87 -1.22 -6.30 -3.40
CA LEU A 87 -2.45 -6.69 -4.07
C LEU A 87 -2.90 -8.10 -3.64
N SER A 88 -1.98 -9.05 -3.53
CA SER A 88 -2.27 -10.42 -3.11
C SER A 88 -2.74 -10.53 -1.65
N ALA A 89 -2.51 -9.49 -0.84
CA ALA A 89 -2.98 -9.46 0.55
C ALA A 89 -4.49 -9.19 0.67
N VAL A 90 -5.17 -8.78 -0.41
CA VAL A 90 -6.62 -8.60 -0.43
C VAL A 90 -7.30 -9.97 -0.57
N PRO A 91 -8.22 -10.37 0.32
CA PRO A 91 -8.79 -11.72 0.27
C PRO A 91 -9.60 -12.01 -0.99
N ASP A 92 -10.41 -11.06 -1.45
CA ASP A 92 -11.24 -11.21 -2.63
C ASP A 92 -10.56 -10.60 -3.86
N GLN A 93 -9.83 -11.44 -4.60
CA GLN A 93 -9.11 -11.04 -5.81
C GLN A 93 -10.06 -10.67 -6.96
N SER A 94 -11.28 -11.22 -7.00
CA SER A 94 -12.27 -10.87 -8.02
C SER A 94 -12.80 -9.46 -7.81
N ILE A 95 -13.15 -9.11 -6.58
CA ILE A 95 -13.57 -7.75 -6.24
C ILE A 95 -12.39 -6.77 -6.39
N LEU A 96 -11.19 -7.16 -5.97
CA LEU A 96 -9.98 -6.35 -6.15
C LEU A 96 -9.83 -5.91 -7.62
N ARG A 97 -9.88 -6.86 -8.54
CA ARG A 97 -9.72 -6.59 -9.97
C ARG A 97 -10.78 -5.63 -10.51
N GLN A 98 -12.05 -5.86 -10.16
CA GLN A 98 -13.15 -4.96 -10.54
C GLN A 98 -12.94 -3.54 -10.02
N VAL A 99 -12.52 -3.41 -8.75
CA VAL A 99 -12.22 -2.11 -8.13
C VAL A 99 -11.04 -1.42 -8.81
N LEU A 100 -9.94 -2.13 -9.07
CA LEU A 100 -8.76 -1.56 -9.74
C LEU A 100 -9.10 -1.08 -11.16
N HIS A 101 -9.84 -1.88 -11.93
CA HIS A 101 -10.30 -1.50 -13.26
C HIS A 101 -11.16 -0.24 -13.22
N ALA A 102 -12.11 -0.16 -12.28
CA ALA A 102 -12.95 1.02 -12.13
C ALA A 102 -12.14 2.26 -11.71
N VAL A 103 -11.19 2.12 -10.77
CA VAL A 103 -10.34 3.24 -10.33
C VAL A 103 -9.47 3.78 -11.47
N VAL A 104 -8.91 2.88 -12.29
CA VAL A 104 -8.10 3.25 -13.45
C VAL A 104 -8.97 3.89 -14.54
N TRP A 105 -10.12 3.30 -14.86
CA TRP A 105 -11.03 3.82 -15.89
C TRP A 105 -11.61 5.19 -15.50
N THR A 106 -12.03 5.36 -14.26
CA THR A 106 -12.63 6.63 -13.79
C THR A 106 -11.60 7.75 -13.63
N ASN A 107 -10.30 7.47 -13.80
CA ASN A 107 -9.20 8.41 -13.69
C ASN A 107 -9.29 9.30 -12.44
N HIS A 108 -9.68 8.70 -11.31
CA HIS A 108 -9.79 9.39 -10.01
C HIS A 108 -10.89 10.47 -9.94
N CYS A 109 -11.83 10.49 -10.89
CA CYS A 109 -12.89 11.51 -10.96
C CYS A 109 -14.21 11.08 -10.30
N TRP A 110 -14.32 9.83 -9.87
CA TRP A 110 -15.57 9.28 -9.33
C TRP A 110 -15.48 9.08 -7.83
N ASP A 111 -16.63 9.29 -7.18
CA ASP A 111 -16.77 9.01 -5.77
C ASP A 111 -16.74 7.49 -5.52
N PRO A 112 -16.12 7.03 -4.42
CA PRO A 112 -16.12 5.62 -4.02
C PRO A 112 -17.50 4.96 -4.08
N GLU A 113 -18.53 5.69 -3.67
CA GLU A 113 -19.92 5.25 -3.63
C GLU A 113 -20.52 5.03 -5.02
N ASP A 114 -20.22 5.91 -5.99
CA ASP A 114 -20.70 5.77 -7.36
C ASP A 114 -20.09 4.54 -8.04
N ILE A 115 -18.82 4.26 -7.73
CA ILE A 115 -18.15 3.06 -8.23
C ILE A 115 -18.78 1.80 -7.62
N ASP A 116 -19.10 1.78 -6.32
CA ASP A 116 -19.83 0.66 -5.71
C ASP A 116 -21.17 0.42 -6.43
N VAL A 117 -21.91 1.48 -6.77
CA VAL A 117 -23.19 1.37 -7.50
C VAL A 117 -22.99 0.80 -8.91
N VAL A 118 -22.04 1.33 -9.68
CA VAL A 118 -21.77 0.87 -11.06
C VAL A 118 -21.31 -0.58 -11.09
N LEU A 119 -20.48 -1.00 -10.13
CA LEU A 119 -20.01 -2.36 -9.99
C LEU A 119 -21.02 -3.30 -9.31
N GLN A 120 -22.21 -2.80 -8.95
CA GLN A 120 -23.25 -3.54 -8.22
C GLN A 120 -22.74 -4.17 -6.91
N LEU A 121 -21.80 -3.48 -6.25
CA LEU A 121 -21.24 -3.88 -4.96
C LEU A 121 -22.12 -3.35 -3.82
N ARG A 122 -21.94 -3.94 -2.63
CA ARG A 122 -22.51 -3.37 -1.41
C ARG A 122 -21.82 -2.04 -1.13
N THR A 123 -22.58 -0.99 -0.79
CA THR A 123 -22.02 0.31 -0.39
C THR A 123 -20.94 0.15 0.69
N GLY A 124 -19.77 0.75 0.44
CA GLY A 124 -18.59 0.68 1.29
C GLY A 124 -17.60 -0.43 0.89
N THR A 125 -17.94 -1.31 -0.06
CA THR A 125 -17.05 -2.41 -0.48
C THR A 125 -15.75 -1.88 -1.06
N LEU A 126 -15.80 -0.93 -2.00
CA LEU A 126 -14.61 -0.32 -2.58
C LEU A 126 -13.75 0.36 -1.52
N ARG A 127 -14.37 1.05 -0.54
CA ARG A 127 -13.61 1.66 0.57
C ARG A 127 -12.89 0.61 1.41
N LEU A 128 -13.52 -0.52 1.69
CA LEU A 128 -12.91 -1.63 2.43
C LEU A 128 -11.72 -2.23 1.66
N VAL A 129 -11.87 -2.45 0.35
CA VAL A 129 -10.78 -2.95 -0.51
C VAL A 129 -9.62 -1.97 -0.53
N LEU A 130 -9.88 -0.70 -0.83
CA LEU A 130 -8.84 0.33 -0.92
C LEU A 130 -8.20 0.65 0.43
N ARG A 131 -8.89 0.41 1.55
CA ARG A 131 -8.29 0.47 2.88
C ARG A 131 -7.18 -0.58 3.04
N GLY A 132 -7.37 -1.78 2.50
CA GLY A 132 -6.31 -2.79 2.39
C GLY A 132 -5.11 -2.30 1.57
N LEU A 133 -5.37 -1.43 0.60
CA LEU A 133 -4.39 -0.86 -0.33
C LEU A 133 -3.84 0.52 0.07
N HIS A 134 -3.96 0.93 1.35
CA HIS A 134 -3.48 2.22 1.88
C HIS A 134 -2.01 2.61 1.55
N SER A 135 -1.18 1.62 1.24
CA SER A 135 0.22 1.79 0.83
C SER A 135 0.40 2.21 -0.63
N VAL A 136 -0.63 2.04 -1.47
CA VAL A 136 -0.62 2.37 -2.91
C VAL A 136 -1.79 3.26 -3.35
N ALA A 137 -2.86 3.33 -2.56
CA ALA A 137 -4.05 4.14 -2.82
C ALA A 137 -4.45 4.96 -1.58
N SER A 138 -5.07 6.11 -1.83
CA SER A 138 -5.68 6.98 -0.83
C SER A 138 -7.16 7.14 -1.14
N VAL A 139 -7.99 6.97 -0.12
CA VAL A 139 -9.44 7.17 -0.21
C VAL A 139 -9.81 8.45 0.53
N PRO A 140 -10.56 9.38 -0.08
CA PRO A 140 -11.08 10.55 0.62
C PRO A 140 -11.94 10.15 1.83
N PRO A 141 -11.90 10.88 2.95
CA PRO A 141 -12.83 10.66 4.07
C PRO A 141 -14.27 10.96 3.64
N PHE A 142 -15.23 10.29 4.28
CA PHE A 142 -16.67 10.37 3.95
C PHE A 142 -17.30 11.76 4.21
N THR A 143 -16.63 12.65 4.94
CA THR A 143 -17.28 13.74 5.68
C THR A 143 -17.09 15.15 5.12
N THR A 144 -16.38 15.34 4.00
CA THR A 144 -16.11 16.69 3.48
C THR A 144 -16.67 16.87 2.07
N ILE A 145 -17.40 17.97 1.83
CA ILE A 145 -17.93 18.35 0.51
C ILE A 145 -16.78 18.57 -0.51
N GLU A 146 -15.58 18.92 -0.04
CA GLU A 146 -14.36 18.97 -0.87
C GLU A 146 -13.84 17.57 -1.24
N ALA A 147 -14.13 16.56 -0.43
CA ALA A 147 -13.72 15.17 -0.63
C ALA A 147 -14.53 14.49 -1.76
N VAL A 148 -15.78 14.93 -1.98
CA VAL A 148 -16.68 14.57 -3.10
C VAL A 148 -16.11 14.99 -4.47
N ARG A 149 -15.11 15.88 -4.49
CA ARG A 149 -14.40 16.26 -5.72
C ARG A 149 -13.06 15.55 -5.90
N SER A 150 -12.60 14.82 -4.90
CA SER A 150 -11.34 14.10 -4.93
C SER A 150 -11.66 12.61 -4.90
N GLY A 151 -11.79 11.97 -6.06
CA GLY A 151 -11.99 10.53 -6.12
C GLY A 151 -10.81 9.75 -5.54
N VAL A 152 -10.87 8.42 -5.66
CA VAL A 152 -9.78 7.52 -5.24
C VAL A 152 -8.48 7.97 -5.90
N LYS A 153 -7.38 8.14 -5.15
CA LYS A 153 -6.07 8.51 -5.72
C LYS A 153 -5.08 7.38 -5.59
N LEU A 154 -4.42 7.02 -6.69
CA LEU A 154 -3.20 6.23 -6.64
C LEU A 154 -2.05 7.13 -6.17
N LEU A 155 -1.24 6.64 -5.24
CA LEU A 155 -0.24 7.45 -4.55
C LEU A 155 0.97 7.81 -5.42
N HIS A 156 1.18 7.08 -6.51
CA HIS A 156 2.30 7.31 -7.42
C HIS A 156 1.97 6.82 -8.84
N ALA A 157 2.56 7.46 -9.85
CA ALA A 157 2.36 7.06 -11.25
C ALA A 157 2.79 5.59 -11.50
N SER A 158 3.86 5.13 -10.85
CA SER A 158 4.37 3.76 -11.04
C SER A 158 3.41 2.64 -10.65
N ILE A 159 2.43 2.86 -9.76
CA ILE A 159 1.38 1.86 -9.51
C ILE A 159 0.36 1.88 -10.66
N SER A 160 0.02 3.06 -11.20
CA SER A 160 -0.80 3.13 -12.40
C SER A 160 -0.12 2.46 -13.59
N ASP A 161 1.17 2.72 -13.80
CA ASP A 161 1.96 2.10 -14.87
C ASP A 161 2.09 0.58 -14.68
N PHE A 162 2.16 0.12 -13.43
CA PHE A 162 2.17 -1.30 -13.10
C PHE A 162 0.83 -1.95 -13.46
N LEU A 163 -0.29 -1.35 -13.04
CA LEU A 163 -1.65 -1.85 -13.28
C LEU A 163 -2.07 -1.81 -14.76
N LEU A 164 -1.51 -0.89 -15.54
CA LEU A 164 -1.82 -0.73 -16.97
C LEU A 164 -0.95 -1.59 -17.89
N ASP A 165 0.07 -2.26 -17.36
CA ASP A 165 0.98 -3.11 -18.11
C ASP A 165 0.69 -4.59 -17.84
N PRO A 166 0.07 -5.32 -18.79
CA PRO A 166 -0.28 -6.73 -18.63
C PRO A 166 0.93 -7.66 -18.42
N LEU A 167 2.14 -7.22 -18.80
CA LEU A 167 3.37 -8.00 -18.57
C LEU A 167 3.87 -7.86 -17.14
N ARG A 168 3.38 -6.86 -16.38
CA ARG A 168 3.82 -6.54 -15.02
C ARG A 168 2.76 -6.88 -13.99
N SER A 169 1.50 -6.48 -14.21
CA SER A 169 0.36 -6.89 -13.39
C SER A 169 -0.42 -7.98 -14.12
N SER A 170 -0.44 -9.21 -13.61
CA SER A 170 -1.38 -10.25 -14.07
C SER A 170 -2.83 -10.00 -13.62
N GLU A 171 -3.18 -8.73 -13.42
CA GLU A 171 -4.50 -8.24 -13.00
C GLU A 171 -5.38 -7.90 -14.19
#